data_AF-A0A938TKA9-F1
#
_entry.id   AF-A0A938TKA9-F1
#
_cell.length_a   1.000
_cell.length_b   1.000
_cell.length_c   1.000
_cell.angle_alpha   90.00
_cell.angle_beta   90.00
_cell.angle_gamma   90.00
#
_symmetry.space_group_name_H-M   'P 1'
#
loop_
_entity.id
_entity.type
_entity.pdbx_description
1 polymer ?
#
loop_
_entity_poly.entity_id
_entity_poly.type
_entity_poly.pdbx_seq_one_letter_code
_entity_poly.pdbx_strand_id
1 'polypeptide(L)' 'MPRVSEVGDLKGFGGVYMHCPDLFKGFMFRYGVLWSHSTLDPVLKDLIRLKSSNLNGCRY' A
#
# COMPACT_ATOMS: atom_id res chain seq x y z
N MET A 1 -6.41 -14.26 -2.31
CA MET A 1 -5.51 -13.48 -3.19
C MET A 1 -6.19 -13.36 -4.54
N PRO A 2 -6.49 -12.15 -5.02
CA PRO A 2 -7.10 -11.98 -6.33
C PRO A 2 -6.16 -12.48 -7.42
N ARG A 3 -6.73 -13.01 -8.51
CA ARG A 3 -5.95 -13.61 -9.61
C ARG A 3 -5.43 -12.51 -10.53
N VAL A 4 -4.27 -12.72 -11.16
CA VAL A 4 -3.61 -11.78 -12.10
C VAL A 4 -4.47 -11.45 -13.34
N SER A 5 -5.66 -12.03 -13.49
CA SER A 5 -6.64 -11.69 -14.53
C SER A 5 -7.71 -10.67 -14.08
N GLU A 6 -7.75 -10.29 -12.80
CA GLU A 6 -8.77 -9.38 -12.20
C GLU A 6 -8.30 -7.91 -12.16
N VAL A 7 -7.48 -7.50 -13.14
CA VAL A 7 -6.63 -6.30 -13.06
C VAL A 7 -7.24 -5.07 -13.73
N GLY A 8 -8.40 -5.22 -14.39
CA GLY A 8 -8.97 -4.20 -15.27
C GLY A 8 -9.40 -2.89 -14.58
N ASP A 9 -9.65 -2.88 -13.27
CA ASP A 9 -10.43 -1.80 -12.63
C ASP A 9 -9.72 -1.06 -11.47
N LEU A 10 -8.49 -1.42 -11.10
CA LEU A 10 -7.79 -0.75 -9.99
C LEU A 10 -7.15 0.57 -10.48
N LYS A 11 -7.66 1.71 -10.02
CA LYS A 11 -7.08 3.04 -10.29
C LYS A 11 -5.98 3.40 -9.26
N GLY A 12 -5.09 4.31 -9.63
CA GLY A 12 -4.04 4.84 -8.73
C GLY A 12 -2.90 3.83 -8.48
N PHE A 13 -2.37 3.82 -7.25
CA PHE A 13 -1.22 3.00 -6.86
C PHE A 13 -1.39 1.51 -7.24
N GLY A 14 -2.56 0.93 -6.99
CA GLY A 14 -2.85 -0.47 -7.29
C GLY A 14 -2.74 -0.78 -8.78
N GLY A 15 -3.32 0.07 -9.64
CA GLY A 15 -3.24 -0.11 -11.10
C GLY A 15 -1.82 -0.05 -11.65
N VAL A 16 -1.02 0.91 -11.18
CA VAL A 16 0.37 1.08 -11.62
C VAL A 16 1.22 -0.14 -11.24
N TYR A 17 1.12 -0.61 -10.00
CA TYR A 17 1.93 -1.74 -9.55
C TYR A 17 1.54 -3.06 -10.21
N MET A 18 0.29 -3.18 -10.69
CA MET A 18 -0.15 -4.38 -11.39
C MET A 18 0.48 -4.58 -12.77
N HIS A 19 1.15 -3.56 -13.34
CA HIS A 19 2.04 -3.77 -14.49
C HIS A 19 3.23 -4.69 -14.18
N CYS A 20 3.55 -4.89 -12.90
CA CYS A 20 4.56 -5.84 -12.42
C CYS A 20 4.01 -6.65 -11.23
N PRO A 21 3.27 -7.75 -11.48
CA PRO A 21 2.56 -8.49 -10.44
C PRO A 21 3.45 -9.02 -9.30
N ASP A 22 4.67 -9.46 -9.61
CA ASP A 22 5.61 -9.96 -8.60
C ASP A 22 6.08 -8.86 -7.65
N LEU A 23 6.33 -7.66 -8.19
CA LEU A 23 6.65 -6.49 -7.38
C LEU A 23 5.46 -6.11 -6.49
N PHE A 24 4.25 -6.12 -7.05
CA PHE A 24 3.04 -5.83 -6.27
C PHE A 24 2.83 -6.82 -5.13
N LYS A 25 3.06 -8.11 -5.38
CA LYS A 25 2.98 -9.15 -4.35
C LYS A 25 3.98 -8.91 -3.22
N GLY A 26 5.23 -8.57 -3.55
CA GLY A 26 6.25 -8.24 -2.56
C GLY A 26 5.91 -6.98 -1.76
N PHE A 27 5.37 -5.95 -2.41
CA PHE A 27 4.89 -4.75 -1.75
C PHE A 27 3.76 -5.07 -0.76
N MET A 28 2.73 -5.80 -1.21
CA MET A 28 1.56 -6.11 -0.37
C MET A 28 1.92 -6.96 0.84
N PHE A 29 2.91 -7.85 0.74
CA PHE A 29 3.43 -8.58 1.88
C PHE A 29 3.97 -7.64 2.97
N ARG A 30 4.88 -6.72 2.60
CA ARG A 30 5.46 -5.76 3.55
C ARG A 30 4.43 -4.77 4.07
N TYR A 31 3.53 -4.32 3.20
CA TYR A 31 2.45 -3.42 3.56
C TYR A 31 1.53 -4.06 4.61
N GLY A 32 1.17 -5.34 4.43
CA GLY A 32 0.38 -6.10 5.40
C GLY A 32 1.03 -6.22 6.78
N VAL A 33 2.35 -6.37 6.86
CA VAL A 33 3.08 -6.40 8.15
C VAL A 33 2.83 -5.12 8.95
N LEU A 34 2.95 -3.95 8.31
CA LEU A 34 2.75 -2.67 8.99
C LEU A 34 1.28 -2.40 9.32
N TRP A 35 0.38 -2.69 8.39
CA TRP A 35 -1.01 -2.24 8.52
C TRP A 35 -1.91 -3.25 9.23
N SER A 36 -1.79 -4.53 8.90
CA SER A 36 -2.70 -5.59 9.35
C SER A 36 -2.13 -6.44 10.49
N HIS A 37 -0.81 -6.52 10.65
CA HIS A 37 -0.15 -7.41 11.62
C HIS A 37 0.73 -6.69 12.65
N SER A 38 0.81 -5.36 12.58
CA SER A 38 1.52 -4.54 13.56
C SER A 38 0.74 -4.43 14.87
N THR A 39 1.47 -4.36 15.97
CA THR A 39 0.94 -4.07 17.31
C THR A 39 0.74 -2.58 17.57
N LEU A 40 1.14 -1.70 16.64
CA LEU A 40 0.91 -0.27 16.75
C LEU A 40 -0.58 0.05 16.64
N ASP A 41 -0.99 0.99 17.47
CA ASP A 41 -2.34 1.57 17.43
C ASP A 41 -2.69 2.07 16.01
N PRO A 42 -3.91 1.81 15.52
CA PRO A 42 -4.35 2.27 14.20
C PRO A 42 -4.20 3.78 13.96
N VAL A 43 -4.56 4.62 14.94
CA VAL A 43 -4.47 6.08 14.81
C VAL A 43 -3.01 6.50 14.71
N LEU A 44 -2.13 5.89 15.52
CA LEU A 44 -0.70 6.16 15.45
C LEU A 44 -0.12 5.81 14.06
N LYS A 45 -0.53 4.70 13.45
CA LYS A 45 -0.08 4.31 12.10
C LYS A 45 -0.46 5.37 11.06
N ASP A 46 -1.68 5.89 11.13
CA ASP A 46 -2.12 6.96 10.22
C ASP A 46 -1.38 8.28 10.44
N LEU A 47 -1.12 8.67 11.69
CA LEU A 47 -0.35 9.88 11.99
C LEU A 47 1.09 9.78 11.48
N ILE A 48 1.74 8.62 11.64
CA ILE A 48 3.08 8.38 11.08
C ILE A 48 3.06 8.52 9.56
N ARG A 49 2.04 7.94 8.90
CA ARG A 49 1.87 8.05 7.44
C ARG A 49 1.70 9.50 7.02
N LEU A 50 0.80 10.26 7.65
CA LEU A 50 0.54 11.67 7.34
C LEU A 50 1.80 12.53 7.51
N LYS A 51 2.52 12.37 8.63
CA LYS A 51 3.78 13.07 8.87
C LYS A 51 4.79 12.76 7.77
N SER A 52 4.94 11.47 7.42
CA SER A 52 5.90 11.04 6.40
C SER A 52 5.54 11.56 5.01
N SER A 53 4.25 11.52 4.63
CA SER A 53 3.78 12.09 3.38
C SER A 53 4.02 13.59 3.30
N ASN A 54 3.71 14.32 4.38
CA ASN A 54 3.93 15.76 4.44
C ASN A 54 5.41 16.13 4.31
N LEU A 55 6.31 15.42 5.01
CA LEU A 55 7.76 15.61 4.90
C LEU A 55 8.28 15.38 3.48
N ASN A 56 7.66 14.48 2.72
CA ASN A 56 8.04 14.18 1.34
C ASN A 56 7.25 14.99 0.30
N GLY A 57 6.39 15.93 0.72
CA GLY A 57 5.53 16.69 -0.19
C GLY A 57 4.54 15.83 -0.97
N CYS A 58 4.21 14.63 -0.47
CA CYS A 58 3.22 13.75 -1.07
C CYS A 58 1.80 14.24 -0.71
N ARG A 59 1.06 14.74 -1.71
CA ARG A 59 -0.24 15.42 -1.54
C ARG A 59 -1.45 14.60 -1.98
N TYR A 60 -1.23 13.36 -2.42
CA TYR A 60 -2.29 12.45 -2.87
C TYR A 60 -3.10 11.90 -1.69
#